data_AF-A0A068VIJ6-F1
#
_entry.id   AF-A0A068VIJ6-F1
#
_cell.length_a   1.000
_cell.length_b   1.000
_cell.length_c   1.000
_cell.angle_alpha   90.00
_cell.angle_beta   90.00
_cell.angle_gamma   90.00
#
_symmetry.space_group_name_H-M   'P 1'
#
loop_
_entity.id
_entity.type
_entity.pdbx_description
1 polymer ?
#
loop_
_entity_poly.entity_id
_entity_poly.type
_entity_poly.pdbx_seq_one_letter_code
_entity_poly.pdbx_strand_id
1 'polypeptide(L)'
;PLPPGPPSVRSFLAAPNRPARSLLLSSAAYSSISSSLSSPSSGSDDDSLCLWLYDTFLSADSELCLVVLCYIPLLSSFYLSRIHSSSSTSAISPNPNLAGFEAVLLVLYSSEVKAHSGIPVLISIPDLSQPSLYHSSRNPPSNKSNPINNNPSSRPLVGVLSPPLEPQMAVKSTKRASIVGIALDCYYKQISQMPSWSKLDFCKFSADWASQDCPCKSDFDDFTTQKPDNFTENSHGLSGGENSAAMGVITAGIEELSCSSLC
;
A
#
# COMPACT_ATOMS: atom_id res chain seq x y z
N PRO A 1 -39.33 36.36 14.24
CA PRO A 1 -39.29 34.89 14.11
C PRO A 1 -38.92 34.50 12.66
N LEU A 2 -37.63 34.32 12.41
CA LEU A 2 -37.11 33.78 11.14
C LEU A 2 -36.85 32.27 11.28
N PRO A 3 -36.96 31.48 10.20
CA PRO A 3 -37.00 30.03 10.27
C PRO A 3 -35.61 29.43 10.56
N PRO A 4 -35.53 28.23 11.15
CA PRO A 4 -34.27 27.53 11.40
C PRO A 4 -33.71 26.98 10.08
N GLY A 5 -32.50 27.42 9.72
CA GLY A 5 -31.74 26.85 8.59
C GLY A 5 -31.24 25.42 8.87
N PRO A 6 -30.87 24.67 7.82
CA PRO A 6 -30.65 23.22 7.89
C PRO A 6 -29.45 22.83 8.79
N PRO A 7 -29.57 21.73 9.56
CA PRO A 7 -28.51 21.23 10.43
C PRO A 7 -27.51 20.41 9.63
N SER A 8 -26.60 21.04 8.88
CA SER A 8 -25.62 20.27 8.09
C SER A 8 -24.18 20.77 8.18
N VAL A 9 -23.95 21.94 8.77
CA VAL A 9 -22.59 22.48 8.93
C VAL A 9 -22.12 22.41 10.39
N ARG A 10 -23.05 22.36 11.36
CA ARG A 10 -22.74 22.38 12.80
C ARG A 10 -22.33 21.03 13.39
N SER A 11 -22.55 19.92 12.68
CA SER A 11 -22.14 18.59 13.16
C SER A 11 -20.62 18.39 13.16
N PHE A 12 -19.86 19.20 12.43
CA PHE A 12 -18.39 19.15 12.42
C PHE A 12 -17.72 19.80 13.64
N LEU A 13 -18.44 20.67 14.35
CA LEU A 13 -17.93 21.35 15.55
C LEU A 13 -18.15 20.52 16.84
N ALA A 14 -18.78 19.35 16.72
CA ALA A 14 -19.10 18.48 17.85
C ALA A 14 -18.10 17.33 18.07
N ALA A 15 -17.04 17.21 17.24
CA ALA A 15 -15.97 16.26 17.47
C ALA A 15 -14.86 16.93 18.32
N PRO A 16 -14.66 16.52 19.59
CA PRO A 16 -13.65 17.13 20.43
C PRO A 16 -12.24 16.77 19.91
N ASN A 17 -11.43 17.80 19.66
CA ASN A 17 -9.96 17.80 19.70
C ASN A 17 -9.14 16.97 18.69
N ARG A 18 -9.70 16.38 17.62
CA ARG A 18 -8.91 15.64 16.60
C ARG A 18 -9.39 15.85 15.15
N PRO A 19 -9.13 17.03 14.55
CA PRO A 19 -9.60 17.37 13.20
C PRO A 19 -9.05 16.43 12.11
N ALA A 20 -7.78 16.01 12.20
CA ALA A 20 -7.16 15.09 11.23
C ALA A 20 -7.89 13.74 11.18
N ARG A 21 -8.25 13.18 12.34
CA ARG A 21 -9.00 11.94 12.42
C ARG A 21 -10.42 12.07 11.89
N SER A 22 -11.07 13.20 12.14
CA SER A 22 -12.39 13.48 11.56
C SER A 22 -12.33 13.58 10.04
N LEU A 23 -11.25 14.13 9.48
CA LEU A 23 -11.02 14.20 8.04
C LEU A 23 -10.78 12.82 7.44
N LEU A 24 -9.94 11.99 8.07
CA LEU A 24 -9.66 10.60 7.66
C LEU A 24 -10.93 9.75 7.57
N LEU A 25 -11.86 9.92 8.51
CA LEU A 25 -13.11 9.16 8.58
C LEU A 25 -14.25 9.80 7.76
N SER A 26 -14.03 10.96 7.16
CA SER A 26 -15.04 11.67 6.38
C SER A 26 -15.12 11.08 4.97
N SER A 27 -16.14 10.25 4.76
CA SER A 27 -16.52 9.73 3.45
C SER A 27 -16.68 10.82 2.38
N ALA A 28 -17.37 11.91 2.71
CA ALA A 28 -17.62 12.99 1.76
C ALA A 28 -16.32 13.66 1.32
N ALA A 29 -15.40 13.90 2.26
CA ALA A 29 -14.08 14.45 1.94
C ALA A 29 -13.29 13.49 1.04
N TYR A 30 -13.30 12.20 1.37
CA TYR A 30 -12.66 11.17 0.57
C TYR A 30 -13.21 11.14 -0.86
N SER A 31 -14.53 11.07 -1.05
CA SER A 31 -15.14 11.08 -2.39
C SER A 31 -14.80 12.33 -3.20
N SER A 32 -14.80 13.52 -2.59
CA SER A 32 -14.43 14.76 -3.28
C SER A 32 -12.96 14.79 -3.70
N ILE A 33 -12.04 14.39 -2.81
CA ILE A 33 -10.60 14.36 -3.10
C ILE A 33 -10.30 13.29 -4.16
N SER A 34 -10.85 12.08 -4.01
CA SER A 34 -10.69 11.01 -4.99
C SER A 34 -11.22 11.40 -6.37
N SER A 35 -12.35 12.11 -6.44
CA SER A 35 -12.87 12.65 -7.70
C SER A 35 -11.90 13.67 -8.32
N SER A 36 -11.29 14.53 -7.50
CA SER A 36 -10.30 15.50 -7.98
C SER A 36 -9.04 14.80 -8.54
N LEU A 37 -8.52 13.79 -7.82
CA LEU A 37 -7.35 13.00 -8.25
C LEU A 37 -7.62 12.23 -9.55
N SER A 38 -8.86 11.78 -9.76
CA SER A 38 -9.25 11.06 -10.98
C SER A 38 -9.25 11.92 -12.24
N SER A 39 -9.28 13.27 -12.10
CA SER A 39 -9.24 14.19 -13.24
C SER A 39 -7.98 13.97 -14.09
N PRO A 40 -8.08 13.91 -15.43
CA PRO A 40 -6.92 13.73 -16.32
C PRO A 40 -5.82 14.77 -16.14
N SER A 41 -6.17 15.96 -15.65
CA SER A 41 -5.24 17.07 -15.39
C SER A 41 -4.57 17.01 -14.02
N SER A 42 -4.99 16.11 -13.12
CA SER A 42 -4.40 16.01 -11.79
C SER A 42 -2.99 15.39 -11.85
N GLY A 43 -2.15 15.75 -10.90
CA GLY A 43 -0.79 15.24 -10.79
C GLY A 43 0.26 16.08 -11.51
N SER A 44 -0.10 17.17 -12.18
CA SER A 44 0.85 18.14 -12.73
C SER A 44 1.63 18.87 -11.64
N ASP A 45 2.66 19.63 -12.04
CA ASP A 45 3.49 20.44 -11.13
C ASP A 45 2.73 21.57 -10.44
N ASP A 46 1.64 22.05 -11.04
CA ASP A 46 0.77 23.10 -10.52
C ASP A 46 -0.46 22.57 -9.76
N ASP A 47 -0.58 21.25 -9.55
CA ASP A 47 -1.72 20.66 -8.85
C ASP A 47 -1.68 21.00 -7.34
N SER A 48 -2.50 21.97 -6.96
CA SER A 48 -2.67 22.41 -5.58
C SER A 48 -3.04 21.29 -4.60
N LEU A 49 -3.74 20.24 -5.04
CA LEU A 49 -4.09 19.11 -4.20
C LEU A 49 -2.86 18.23 -3.93
N CYS A 50 -2.02 18.01 -4.94
CA CYS A 50 -0.75 17.30 -4.77
C CYS A 50 0.21 18.06 -3.85
N LEU A 51 0.28 19.38 -4.00
CA LEU A 51 1.05 20.25 -3.09
C LEU A 51 0.51 20.14 -1.65
N TRP A 52 -0.82 20.21 -1.49
CA TRP A 52 -1.43 20.06 -0.17
C TRP A 52 -1.10 18.70 0.45
N LEU A 53 -1.21 17.60 -0.30
CA LEU A 53 -0.84 16.25 0.17
C LEU A 53 0.64 16.16 0.56
N TYR A 54 1.53 16.76 -0.23
CA TYR A 54 2.96 16.82 0.04
C TYR A 54 3.27 17.55 1.35
N ASP A 55 2.78 18.78 1.50
CA ASP A 55 2.99 19.59 2.71
C ASP A 55 2.36 18.96 3.95
N THR A 56 1.19 18.34 3.76
CA THR A 56 0.44 17.63 4.80
C THR A 56 1.22 16.44 5.34
N PHE A 57 1.90 15.68 4.47
CA PHE A 57 2.74 14.55 4.89
C PHE A 57 4.03 14.99 5.58
N LEU A 58 4.56 16.16 5.25
CA LEU A 58 5.72 16.74 5.93
C LEU A 58 5.42 17.27 7.33
N SER A 59 4.14 17.35 7.71
CA SER A 59 3.72 17.72 9.06
C SER A 59 4.24 16.71 10.10
N ALA A 60 4.47 17.19 11.32
CA ALA A 60 4.82 16.33 12.45
C ALA A 60 3.63 15.54 13.02
N ASP A 61 2.41 15.79 12.54
CA ASP A 61 1.18 15.14 13.02
C ASP A 61 0.94 13.78 12.33
N SER A 62 1.10 12.69 13.08
CA SER A 62 0.90 11.33 12.59
C SER A 62 -0.52 11.06 12.07
N GLU A 63 -1.56 11.64 12.69
CA GLU A 63 -2.94 11.44 12.22
C GLU A 63 -3.17 12.13 10.88
N LEU A 64 -2.46 13.24 10.63
CA LEU A 64 -2.52 13.95 9.36
C LEU A 64 -1.75 13.19 8.26
N CYS A 65 -0.63 12.54 8.60
CA CYS A 65 0.04 11.62 7.68
C CYS A 65 -0.87 10.43 7.30
N LEU A 66 -1.69 9.92 8.21
CA LEU A 66 -2.68 8.88 7.88
C LEU A 66 -3.70 9.35 6.83
N VAL A 67 -4.09 10.63 6.87
CA VAL A 67 -4.97 11.22 5.83
C VAL A 67 -4.29 11.18 4.47
N VAL A 68 -3.00 11.49 4.36
CA VAL A 68 -2.30 11.39 3.07
C VAL A 68 -2.18 9.94 2.63
N LEU A 69 -1.81 9.05 3.55
CA LEU A 69 -1.63 7.62 3.27
C LEU A 69 -2.90 6.98 2.71
N CYS A 70 -4.10 7.40 3.13
CA CYS A 70 -5.34 6.80 2.65
C CYS A 70 -5.63 7.06 1.16
N TYR A 71 -4.98 8.05 0.53
CA TYR A 71 -5.09 8.31 -0.91
C TYR A 71 -3.96 7.69 -1.74
N ILE A 72 -2.95 7.08 -1.11
CA ILE A 72 -1.81 6.50 -1.84
C ILE A 72 -2.21 5.37 -2.78
N PRO A 73 -3.11 4.44 -2.42
CA PRO A 73 -3.62 3.46 -3.39
C PRO A 73 -4.19 4.09 -4.66
N LEU A 74 -4.98 5.16 -4.52
CA LEU A 74 -5.56 5.90 -5.65
C LEU A 74 -4.49 6.62 -6.47
N LEU A 75 -3.59 7.33 -5.79
CA LEU A 75 -2.53 8.11 -6.43
C LEU A 75 -1.59 7.19 -7.20
N SER A 76 -1.16 6.07 -6.61
CA SER A 76 -0.35 5.05 -7.27
C SER A 76 -1.06 4.46 -8.49
N SER A 77 -2.36 4.17 -8.38
CA SER A 77 -3.19 3.71 -9.50
C SER A 77 -3.18 4.69 -10.68
N PHE A 78 -3.59 5.93 -10.44
CA PHE A 78 -3.67 6.95 -11.48
C PHE A 78 -2.29 7.27 -12.07
N TYR A 79 -1.25 7.32 -11.23
CA TYR A 79 0.12 7.56 -11.67
C TYR A 79 0.57 6.49 -12.68
N LEU A 80 0.50 5.20 -12.34
CA LEU A 80 0.94 4.15 -13.26
C LEU A 80 0.08 4.08 -14.52
N SER A 81 -1.24 4.17 -14.40
CA SER A 81 -2.14 4.15 -15.57
C SER A 81 -1.82 5.29 -16.55
N ARG A 82 -1.57 6.51 -16.06
CA ARG A 82 -1.32 7.68 -16.92
C ARG A 82 0.03 7.63 -17.61
N ILE A 83 1.07 7.14 -16.93
CA ILE A 83 2.38 6.98 -17.55
C ILE A 83 2.30 6.01 -18.74
N HIS A 84 1.55 4.92 -18.60
CA HIS A 84 1.45 3.89 -19.63
C HIS A 84 0.48 4.29 -20.76
N SER A 85 -0.54 5.11 -20.47
CA SER A 85 -1.53 5.55 -21.48
C SER A 85 -0.99 6.54 -22.52
N SER A 86 0.21 7.08 -22.31
CA SER A 86 0.78 8.16 -23.14
C SER A 86 1.45 7.66 -24.43
N SER A 87 1.57 6.34 -24.61
CA SER A 87 2.29 5.74 -25.73
C SER A 87 1.46 5.60 -27.02
N SER A 88 0.15 5.91 -27.03
CA SER A 88 -0.74 5.48 -28.12
C SER A 88 -1.30 6.57 -29.04
N THR A 89 -1.36 7.86 -28.66
CA THR A 89 -2.21 8.81 -29.44
C THR A 89 -1.78 10.29 -29.54
N SER A 90 -0.64 10.76 -29.01
CA SER A 90 -0.38 12.22 -28.98
C SER A 90 1.06 12.62 -29.34
N ALA A 91 1.29 12.98 -30.61
CA ALA A 91 2.58 13.44 -31.15
C ALA A 91 3.00 14.88 -30.70
N ILE A 92 2.42 15.43 -29.63
CA ILE A 92 2.61 16.83 -29.22
C ILE A 92 3.18 16.98 -27.79
N SER A 93 3.09 15.96 -26.93
CA SER A 93 3.87 15.89 -25.68
C SER A 93 4.06 14.42 -25.30
N PRO A 94 5.28 13.86 -25.42
CA PRO A 94 5.51 12.42 -25.29
C PRO A 94 5.44 11.91 -23.85
N ASN A 95 5.30 12.79 -22.85
CA ASN A 95 5.16 12.40 -21.45
C ASN A 95 4.04 13.22 -20.78
N PRO A 96 3.17 12.58 -19.98
CA PRO A 96 2.22 13.29 -19.15
C PRO A 96 3.00 13.98 -18.03
N ASN A 97 2.69 15.24 -17.77
CA ASN A 97 3.28 15.94 -16.63
C ASN A 97 2.63 15.40 -15.34
N LEU A 98 3.38 14.57 -14.61
CA LEU A 98 2.94 13.92 -13.37
C LEU A 98 3.81 14.31 -12.16
N ALA A 99 4.48 15.47 -12.25
CA ALA A 99 5.44 15.93 -11.24
C ALA A 99 4.83 16.07 -9.84
N GLY A 100 3.55 16.45 -9.72
CA GLY A 100 2.83 16.53 -8.45
C GLY A 100 2.63 15.15 -7.80
N PHE A 101 2.25 14.13 -8.58
CA PHE A 101 2.17 12.76 -8.07
C PHE A 101 3.55 12.21 -7.68
N GLU A 102 4.56 12.48 -8.51
CA GLU A 102 5.93 12.08 -8.24
C GLU A 102 6.48 12.72 -6.96
N ALA A 103 6.16 13.99 -6.69
CA ALA A 103 6.56 14.67 -5.46
C ALA A 103 5.97 14.00 -4.21
N VAL A 104 4.69 13.63 -4.24
CA VAL A 104 4.02 12.94 -3.11
C VAL A 104 4.61 11.53 -2.90
N LEU A 105 4.83 10.77 -3.97
CA LEU A 105 5.45 9.44 -3.87
C LEU A 105 6.90 9.52 -3.38
N LEU A 106 7.64 10.52 -3.85
CA LEU A 106 9.05 10.70 -3.50
C LEU A 106 9.24 11.14 -2.04
N VAL A 107 8.32 11.95 -1.48
CA VAL A 107 8.41 12.34 -0.07
C VAL A 107 8.16 11.15 0.86
N LEU A 108 7.22 10.27 0.52
CA LEU A 108 6.97 9.00 1.22
C LEU A 108 8.17 8.05 1.15
N TYR A 109 8.74 7.91 -0.05
CA TYR A 109 9.95 7.13 -0.22
C TYR A 109 11.11 7.68 0.62
N SER A 110 11.29 9.01 0.60
CA SER A 110 12.37 9.68 1.33
C SER A 110 12.21 9.57 2.85
N SER A 111 10.98 9.56 3.38
CA SER A 111 10.77 9.32 4.81
C SER A 111 11.17 7.89 5.21
N GLU A 112 10.85 6.89 4.39
CA GLU A 112 11.25 5.50 4.67
C GLU A 112 12.75 5.29 4.53
N VAL A 113 13.40 5.90 3.53
CA VAL A 113 14.87 5.86 3.41
C VAL A 113 15.54 6.39 4.68
N LYS A 114 15.02 7.50 5.24
CA LYS A 114 15.51 8.06 6.51
C LYS A 114 15.23 7.12 7.68
N ALA A 115 14.04 6.53 7.75
CA ALA A 115 13.67 5.59 8.81
C ALA A 115 14.57 4.33 8.80
N HIS A 116 14.96 3.85 7.62
CA HIS A 116 15.83 2.68 7.46
C HIS A 116 17.31 2.98 7.72
N SER A 117 17.76 4.24 7.65
CA SER A 117 19.16 4.64 7.90
C SER A 117 20.20 3.85 7.08
N GLY A 118 19.82 3.35 5.89
CA GLY A 118 20.67 2.50 5.06
C GLY A 118 20.83 1.05 5.55
N ILE A 119 20.02 0.60 6.51
CA ILE A 119 20.03 -0.75 7.05
C ILE A 119 18.96 -1.59 6.32
N PRO A 120 19.29 -2.83 5.89
CA PRO A 120 18.29 -3.74 5.31
C PRO A 120 17.25 -4.16 6.37
N VAL A 121 16.02 -4.42 5.95
CA VAL A 121 15.02 -5.00 6.86
C VAL A 121 15.29 -6.50 6.97
N LEU A 122 15.57 -6.96 8.18
CA LEU A 122 15.86 -8.35 8.47
C LEU A 122 14.70 -8.97 9.27
N ILE A 123 14.38 -10.22 8.95
CA ILE A 123 13.40 -11.03 9.69
C ILE A 123 14.08 -12.28 10.25
N SER A 124 13.77 -12.61 11.50
CA SER A 124 14.16 -13.91 12.06
C SER A 124 13.15 -14.96 11.61
N ILE A 125 13.60 -15.96 10.86
CA ILE A 125 12.75 -17.06 10.41
C ILE A 125 12.56 -18.02 11.59
N PRO A 126 11.32 -18.23 12.08
CA PRO A 126 11.07 -19.13 13.20
C PRO A 126 11.47 -20.57 12.84
N ASP A 127 12.19 -21.24 13.73
CA ASP A 127 12.57 -22.65 13.60
C ASP A 127 11.89 -23.47 14.71
N LEU A 128 11.10 -24.47 14.33
CA LEU A 128 10.41 -25.38 15.25
C LEU A 128 11.36 -26.33 16.00
N SER A 129 12.61 -26.47 15.54
CA SER A 129 13.63 -27.23 16.26
C SER A 129 14.04 -26.56 17.58
N GLN A 130 13.86 -25.23 17.66
CA GLN A 130 14.18 -24.40 18.81
C GLN A 130 12.93 -24.10 19.65
N PRO A 131 13.05 -24.03 20.98
CA PRO A 131 11.94 -23.57 21.83
C PRO A 131 11.60 -22.10 21.51
N SER A 132 10.32 -21.77 21.58
CA SER A 132 9.79 -20.42 21.40
C SER A 132 8.74 -20.10 22.47
N LEU A 133 8.23 -18.86 22.50
CA LEU A 133 7.23 -18.43 23.47
C LEU A 133 5.96 -19.32 23.47
N TYR A 134 5.62 -19.91 22.32
CA TYR A 134 4.44 -20.75 22.14
C TYR A 134 4.73 -22.26 22.05
N HIS A 135 6.00 -22.66 22.02
CA HIS A 135 6.36 -24.07 21.82
C HIS A 135 7.62 -24.45 22.62
N SER A 136 7.55 -25.57 23.34
CA SER A 136 8.74 -26.23 23.89
C SER A 136 9.16 -27.37 22.96
N SER A 137 10.40 -27.34 22.47
CA SER A 137 10.94 -28.39 21.60
C SER A 137 10.90 -29.75 22.30
N ARG A 138 10.38 -30.77 21.60
CA ARG A 138 10.18 -32.13 22.12
C ARG A 138 11.51 -32.80 22.53
N ASN A 139 12.64 -32.33 22.01
CA ASN A 139 13.97 -32.77 22.35
C ASN A 139 14.80 -31.56 22.81
N PRO A 140 14.88 -31.26 24.12
CA PRO A 140 15.80 -30.24 24.60
C PRO A 140 17.23 -30.65 24.18
N PRO A 141 18.06 -29.72 23.66
CA PRO A 141 19.45 -30.04 23.37
C PRO A 141 20.08 -30.56 24.65
N SER A 142 20.56 -31.80 24.61
CA SER A 142 21.18 -32.42 25.77
C SER A 142 22.36 -31.55 26.21
N ASN A 143 22.33 -31.06 27.45
CA ASN A 143 23.43 -30.39 28.14
C ASN A 143 24.60 -31.37 28.38
N LYS A 144 25.16 -31.93 27.31
CA LYS A 144 26.48 -32.56 27.31
C LYS A 144 27.39 -31.63 26.52
N SER A 145 28.05 -30.75 27.27
CA SER A 145 29.19 -29.96 26.85
C SER A 145 30.26 -30.85 26.22
N ASN A 146 30.23 -31.02 24.91
CA ASN A 146 31.37 -31.44 24.11
C ASN A 146 31.81 -30.24 23.27
N PRO A 147 32.98 -29.64 23.54
CA PRO A 147 33.42 -28.39 22.91
C PRO A 147 33.93 -28.57 21.46
N ILE A 148 33.58 -29.67 20.80
CA ILE A 148 34.19 -30.08 19.51
C ILE A 148 33.15 -30.19 18.37
N ASN A 149 31.83 -30.14 18.65
CA ASN A 149 30.83 -30.25 17.59
C ASN A 149 30.09 -28.93 17.37
N ASN A 150 30.69 -28.08 16.53
CA ASN A 150 30.05 -26.90 15.96
C ASN A 150 28.91 -27.35 15.01
N ASN A 151 27.79 -27.81 15.56
CA ASN A 151 26.58 -28.00 14.77
C ASN A 151 26.09 -26.61 14.33
N PRO A 152 25.99 -26.31 13.02
CA PRO A 152 25.50 -25.03 12.51
C PRO A 152 24.00 -24.78 12.77
N SER A 153 23.30 -25.74 13.38
CA SER A 153 21.84 -25.79 13.57
C SER A 153 21.29 -24.89 14.70
N SER A 154 22.11 -24.12 15.42
CA SER A 154 21.64 -23.30 16.56
C SER A 154 21.56 -21.80 16.26
N ARG A 155 21.96 -21.35 15.07
CA ARG A 155 21.84 -19.93 14.71
C ARG A 155 20.46 -19.67 14.12
N PRO A 156 19.70 -18.69 14.63
CA PRO A 156 18.44 -18.31 14.03
C PRO A 156 18.70 -17.91 12.57
N LEU A 157 17.96 -18.52 11.66
CA LEU A 157 18.04 -18.20 10.25
C LEU A 157 17.48 -16.78 10.07
N VAL A 158 18.31 -15.86 9.57
CA VAL A 158 17.90 -14.48 9.29
C VAL A 158 17.62 -14.35 7.80
N GLY A 159 16.38 -14.00 7.46
CA GLY A 159 15.98 -13.62 6.11
C GLY A 159 16.12 -12.11 5.90
N VAL A 160 16.45 -11.70 4.66
CA VAL A 160 16.38 -10.30 4.25
C VAL A 160 14.99 -10.06 3.66
N LEU A 161 14.21 -9.20 4.29
CA LEU A 161 12.88 -8.82 3.82
C LEU A 161 12.96 -7.75 2.74
N SER A 162 13.83 -6.76 2.94
CA SER A 162 14.13 -5.75 1.92
C SER A 162 15.58 -5.30 1.99
N PRO A 163 16.22 -5.06 0.83
CA PRO A 163 17.57 -4.51 0.79
C PRO A 163 17.59 -3.05 1.29
N PRO A 164 18.78 -2.48 1.56
CA PRO A 164 18.90 -1.07 1.93
C PRO A 164 18.29 -0.15 0.85
N LEU A 165 17.49 0.81 1.29
CA LEU A 165 16.89 1.80 0.39
C LEU A 165 17.91 2.89 0.06
N GLU A 166 18.01 3.24 -1.22
CA GLU A 166 18.93 4.25 -1.74
C GLU A 166 18.19 5.58 -1.94
N PRO A 167 18.69 6.71 -1.40
CA PRO A 167 18.05 8.01 -1.59
C PRO A 167 17.82 8.36 -3.06
N GLN A 168 16.61 8.82 -3.40
CA GLN A 168 16.25 9.26 -4.75
C GLN A 168 15.90 10.74 -4.75
N MET A 169 16.40 11.49 -5.74
CA MET A 169 16.11 12.92 -5.92
C MET A 169 14.97 13.19 -6.91
N ALA A 170 14.60 12.19 -7.70
CA ALA A 170 13.54 12.24 -8.70
C ALA A 170 13.04 10.83 -8.99
N VAL A 171 11.82 10.70 -9.51
CA VAL A 171 11.28 9.41 -9.94
C VAL A 171 11.83 9.06 -11.31
N LYS A 172 12.76 8.11 -11.35
CA LYS A 172 13.33 7.57 -12.60
C LYS A 172 12.60 6.28 -12.97
N SER A 173 12.50 5.98 -14.28
CA SER A 173 11.83 4.76 -14.78
C SER A 173 12.31 3.49 -14.05
N THR A 174 13.63 3.31 -13.96
CA THR A 174 14.26 2.13 -13.32
C THR A 174 14.01 2.00 -11.81
N LYS A 175 13.60 3.08 -11.13
CA LYS A 175 13.31 3.10 -9.70
C LYS A 175 11.83 3.30 -9.40
N ARG A 176 11.00 3.54 -10.41
CA ARG A 176 9.58 3.88 -10.28
C ARG A 176 8.80 2.81 -9.51
N ALA A 177 8.97 1.55 -9.90
CA ALA A 177 8.34 0.41 -9.24
C ALA A 177 8.71 0.34 -7.75
N SER A 178 10.00 0.54 -7.43
CA SER A 178 10.47 0.56 -6.04
C SER A 178 9.89 1.74 -5.25
N ILE A 179 9.85 2.95 -5.83
CA ILE A 179 9.30 4.13 -5.16
C ILE A 179 7.80 3.96 -4.87
N VAL A 180 7.03 3.53 -5.88
CA VAL A 180 5.60 3.26 -5.72
C VAL A 180 5.34 2.12 -4.73
N GLY A 181 6.13 1.05 -4.80
CA GLY A 181 6.03 -0.09 -3.88
C GLY A 181 6.26 0.30 -2.43
N ILE A 182 7.27 1.13 -2.14
CA ILE A 182 7.53 1.64 -0.79
C ILE A 182 6.39 2.56 -0.31
N ALA A 183 5.85 3.42 -1.19
CA ALA A 183 4.68 4.23 -0.83
C ALA A 183 3.46 3.37 -0.45
N LEU A 184 3.21 2.29 -1.19
CA LEU A 184 2.16 1.31 -0.86
C LEU A 184 2.47 0.52 0.43
N ASP A 185 3.73 0.21 0.70
CA ASP A 185 4.16 -0.39 1.98
C ASP A 185 3.88 0.55 3.16
N CYS A 186 4.09 1.86 3.03
CA CYS A 186 3.70 2.85 4.04
C CYS A 186 2.20 2.81 4.35
N TYR A 187 1.36 2.69 3.32
CA TYR A 187 -0.08 2.50 3.49
C TYR A 187 -0.40 1.17 4.18
N TYR A 188 0.24 0.08 3.76
CA TYR A 188 0.03 -1.26 4.32
C TYR A 188 0.41 -1.35 5.80
N LYS A 189 1.53 -0.72 6.22
CA LYS A 189 1.93 -0.60 7.63
C LYS A 189 0.84 0.01 8.51
N GLN A 190 -0.06 0.80 7.93
CA GLN A 190 -1.16 1.48 8.62
C GLN A 190 -2.54 0.93 8.25
N ILE A 191 -2.62 -0.22 7.58
CA ILE A 191 -3.86 -0.78 7.03
C ILE A 191 -4.98 -0.94 8.09
N SER A 192 -4.63 -1.24 9.34
CA SER A 192 -5.61 -1.38 10.42
C SER A 192 -6.33 -0.07 10.74
N GLN A 193 -5.68 1.07 10.51
CA GLN A 193 -6.20 2.41 10.76
C GLN A 193 -6.94 3.00 9.56
N MET A 194 -6.81 2.40 8.38
CA MET A 194 -7.37 2.92 7.13
C MET A 194 -8.88 2.70 7.05
N PRO A 195 -9.65 3.69 6.54
CA PRO A 195 -11.08 3.57 6.37
C PRO A 195 -11.42 2.54 5.26
N SER A 196 -12.59 1.91 5.35
CA SER A 196 -12.99 0.81 4.43
C SER A 196 -12.97 1.20 2.94
N TRP A 197 -13.38 2.42 2.63
CA TRP A 197 -13.38 3.06 1.31
C TRP A 197 -12.00 2.99 0.63
N SER A 198 -10.95 3.41 1.36
CA SER A 198 -9.56 3.38 0.88
C SER A 198 -9.07 1.95 0.64
N LYS A 199 -9.45 1.01 1.52
CA LYS A 199 -9.16 -0.42 1.35
C LYS A 199 -9.84 -1.01 0.12
N LEU A 200 -11.11 -0.68 -0.09
CA LEU A 200 -11.86 -1.15 -1.25
C LEU A 200 -11.24 -0.63 -2.55
N ASP A 201 -10.84 0.63 -2.60
CA ASP A 201 -10.17 1.19 -3.78
C ASP A 201 -8.81 0.54 -4.01
N PHE A 202 -8.02 0.29 -2.96
CA PHE A 202 -6.79 -0.50 -3.07
C PHE A 202 -7.02 -1.88 -3.68
N CYS A 203 -8.05 -2.61 -3.22
CA CYS A 203 -8.40 -3.91 -3.77
C CYS A 203 -8.80 -3.83 -5.24
N LYS A 204 -9.63 -2.85 -5.63
CA LYS A 204 -10.04 -2.66 -7.03
C LYS A 204 -8.84 -2.43 -7.93
N PHE A 205 -7.95 -1.51 -7.57
CA PHE A 205 -6.78 -1.21 -8.39
C PHE A 205 -5.79 -2.37 -8.45
N SER A 206 -5.62 -3.10 -7.34
CA SER A 206 -4.79 -4.30 -7.32
C SER A 206 -5.35 -5.38 -8.25
N ALA A 207 -6.68 -5.57 -8.27
CA ALA A 207 -7.35 -6.48 -9.21
C ALA A 207 -7.20 -6.00 -10.66
N ASP A 208 -7.38 -4.71 -10.92
CA ASP A 208 -7.22 -4.13 -12.26
C ASP A 208 -5.80 -4.35 -12.78
N TRP A 209 -4.76 -4.12 -11.98
CA TRP A 209 -3.37 -4.34 -12.37
C TRP A 209 -3.04 -5.82 -12.55
N ALA A 210 -3.45 -6.69 -11.62
CA ALA A 210 -3.23 -8.14 -11.76
C ALA A 210 -3.97 -8.73 -12.98
N SER A 211 -5.05 -8.07 -13.42
CA SER A 211 -5.86 -8.52 -14.57
C SER A 211 -5.43 -7.94 -15.92
N GLN A 212 -4.46 -7.02 -15.96
CA GLN A 212 -4.04 -6.40 -17.23
C GLN A 212 -3.24 -7.37 -18.10
N ASP A 213 -2.43 -8.24 -17.49
CA ASP A 213 -1.55 -9.16 -18.21
C ASP A 213 -1.73 -10.66 -17.85
N CYS A 214 -2.76 -11.04 -17.07
CA CYS A 214 -3.00 -12.46 -16.78
C CYS A 214 -3.81 -13.16 -17.89
N PRO A 215 -3.28 -14.23 -18.52
CA PRO A 215 -4.04 -15.09 -19.42
C PRO A 215 -5.25 -15.77 -18.74
N CYS A 216 -5.24 -15.82 -17.40
CA CYS A 216 -6.25 -16.42 -16.54
C CYS A 216 -7.52 -15.57 -16.36
N LYS A 217 -7.55 -14.34 -16.91
CA LYS A 217 -8.65 -13.38 -16.70
C LYS A 217 -10.03 -13.95 -17.06
N SER A 218 -10.11 -14.74 -18.12
CA SER A 218 -11.37 -15.35 -18.58
C SER A 218 -11.90 -16.44 -17.64
N ASP A 219 -11.05 -17.05 -16.82
CA ASP A 219 -11.40 -18.23 -16.03
C ASP A 219 -12.11 -17.86 -14.71
N PHE A 220 -11.97 -16.61 -14.27
CA PHE A 220 -12.56 -16.11 -13.02
C PHE A 220 -13.86 -15.32 -13.23
N ASP A 221 -14.08 -14.73 -14.41
CA ASP A 221 -15.32 -13.98 -14.72
C ASP A 221 -16.55 -14.90 -14.82
N ASP A 222 -16.34 -16.19 -15.09
CA ASP A 222 -17.39 -17.19 -15.30
C ASP A 222 -18.22 -17.50 -14.03
N PHE A 223 -17.73 -17.15 -12.83
CA PHE A 223 -18.44 -17.33 -11.56
C PHE A 223 -19.49 -16.25 -11.27
N THR A 224 -19.47 -15.12 -11.97
CA THR A 224 -20.37 -13.99 -11.68
C THR A 224 -21.65 -13.99 -12.50
N THR A 225 -21.76 -14.87 -13.50
CA THR A 225 -22.92 -14.93 -14.42
C THR A 225 -23.93 -16.04 -14.10
N GLN A 226 -23.69 -16.87 -13.08
CA GLN A 226 -24.68 -17.84 -12.62
C GLN A 226 -25.59 -17.24 -11.53
N LYS A 227 -26.81 -16.90 -11.96
CA LYS A 227 -28.02 -16.66 -11.16
C LYS A 227 -28.06 -17.54 -9.88
N PRO A 228 -28.42 -17.01 -8.70
CA PRO A 228 -28.41 -17.78 -7.46
C PRO A 228 -29.67 -18.63 -7.37
N ASP A 229 -29.67 -19.80 -7.99
CA ASP A 229 -30.66 -20.82 -7.69
C ASP A 229 -30.07 -21.75 -6.61
N ASN A 230 -30.37 -21.37 -5.36
CA ASN A 230 -30.59 -22.25 -4.21
C ASN A 230 -29.43 -23.18 -3.78
N PHE A 231 -28.64 -22.77 -2.79
CA PHE A 231 -27.85 -23.73 -1.99
C PHE A 231 -27.89 -23.42 -0.49
N THR A 232 -28.28 -24.46 0.23
CA THR A 232 -28.56 -24.55 1.65
C THR A 232 -27.29 -24.35 2.50
N GLU A 233 -27.52 -23.69 3.63
CA GLU A 233 -26.63 -23.53 4.78
C GLU A 233 -25.90 -24.83 5.14
N ASN A 234 -24.57 -24.79 5.17
CA ASN A 234 -23.79 -25.68 6.03
C ASN A 234 -22.52 -24.98 6.51
N SER A 235 -22.54 -24.59 7.77
CA SER A 235 -21.43 -24.04 8.51
C SER A 235 -20.28 -25.04 8.65
N HIS A 236 -19.08 -24.69 8.18
CA HIS A 236 -17.83 -25.15 8.80
C HIS A 236 -16.75 -24.09 8.55
N GLY A 237 -16.30 -23.48 9.64
CA GLY A 237 -15.35 -22.38 9.61
C GLY A 237 -13.94 -22.80 9.22
N LEU A 238 -13.28 -21.93 8.46
CA LEU A 238 -11.82 -21.82 8.43
C LEU A 238 -11.47 -20.33 8.41
N SER A 239 -11.01 -19.88 9.58
CA SER A 239 -10.45 -18.57 9.86
C SER A 239 -8.98 -18.55 9.45
N GLY A 240 -8.58 -17.46 8.79
CA GLY A 240 -7.20 -16.93 8.85
C GLY A 240 -6.28 -17.35 7.71
N GLY A 241 -6.09 -16.46 6.75
CA GLY A 241 -5.05 -16.63 5.71
C GLY A 241 -4.80 -15.43 4.78
N GLU A 242 -5.49 -14.30 4.94
CA GLU A 242 -5.48 -13.23 3.91
C GLU A 242 -4.26 -12.30 3.96
N ASN A 243 -3.45 -12.34 5.04
CA ASN A 243 -2.36 -11.38 5.23
C ASN A 243 -1.01 -11.80 4.60
N SER A 244 -0.86 -13.07 4.21
CA SER A 244 0.40 -13.57 3.60
C SER A 244 0.40 -13.45 2.07
N ALA A 245 -0.78 -13.46 1.44
CA ALA A 245 -0.91 -13.32 -0.01
C ALA A 245 -0.56 -11.89 -0.47
N ALA A 246 -0.92 -10.87 0.32
CA ALA A 246 -0.63 -9.47 0.00
C ALA A 246 0.88 -9.16 -0.11
N MET A 247 1.73 -9.73 0.76
CA MET A 247 3.19 -9.58 0.68
C MET A 247 3.80 -10.27 -0.54
N GLY A 248 3.27 -11.43 -0.92
CA GLY A 248 3.67 -12.12 -2.14
C GLY A 248 3.25 -11.36 -3.40
N VAL A 249 2.05 -10.76 -3.40
CA VAL A 249 1.51 -9.99 -4.54
C VAL A 249 2.20 -8.63 -4.69
N ILE A 250 2.56 -7.95 -3.60
CA ILE A 250 3.32 -6.68 -3.67
C ILE A 250 4.76 -6.95 -4.15
N THR A 251 5.40 -8.03 -3.69
CA THR A 251 6.78 -8.36 -4.10
C THR A 251 6.81 -8.88 -5.55
N ALA A 252 5.88 -9.75 -5.94
CA ALA A 252 5.74 -10.22 -7.32
C ALA A 252 5.29 -9.10 -8.27
N GLY A 253 4.42 -8.20 -7.81
CA GLY A 253 4.00 -7.02 -8.57
C GLY A 253 5.14 -6.02 -8.79
N ILE A 254 6.08 -5.89 -7.85
CA ILE A 254 7.31 -5.08 -8.04
C ILE A 254 8.26 -5.75 -9.06
N GLU A 255 8.35 -7.07 -9.09
CA GLU A 255 9.13 -7.80 -10.13
C GLU A 255 8.46 -7.72 -11.51
N GLU A 256 7.14 -7.82 -11.61
CA GLU A 256 6.40 -7.61 -12.87
C GLU A 256 6.48 -6.15 -13.35
N LEU A 257 6.38 -5.16 -12.46
CA LEU A 257 6.61 -3.75 -12.80
C LEU A 257 8.05 -3.50 -13.28
N SER A 258 9.02 -4.29 -12.81
CA SER A 258 10.38 -4.29 -13.36
C SER A 258 10.42 -4.86 -14.78
N CYS A 259 9.55 -5.82 -15.12
CA CYS A 259 9.46 -6.39 -16.45
C CYS A 259 8.74 -5.45 -17.44
N SER A 260 7.67 -4.78 -17.00
CA SER A 260 6.95 -3.77 -17.81
C SER A 260 7.73 -2.46 -17.99
N SER A 261 8.67 -2.14 -17.10
CA SER A 261 9.56 -0.97 -17.24
C SER A 261 10.79 -1.24 -18.13
N LEU A 262 10.98 -2.48 -18.61
CA LEU A 262 12.02 -2.86 -19.57
C LEU A 262 11.52 -2.95 -21.02
N CYS A 263 10.23 -2.71 -21.28
CA CYS A 263 9.65 -2.63 -22.62
C CYS A 263 9.29 -1.19 -22.99
#